data_AF-A0A7Y5H9N9-F1
#
_entry.id   AF-A0A7Y5H9N9-F1
#
_cell.length_a   1.000
_cell.length_b   1.000
_cell.length_c   1.000
_cell.angle_alpha   90.00
_cell.angle_beta   90.00
_cell.angle_gamma   90.00
#
_symmetry.space_group_name_H-M   'P 1'
#
loop_
_entity.id
_entity.type
_entity.pdbx_description
1 polymer ?
#
loop_
_entity_poly.entity_id
_entity_poly.type
_entity_poly.pdbx_seq_one_letter_code
_entity_poly.pdbx_strand_id
1 'polypeptide(L)'
;MAARWDVLFDGDCGICDAGREFGERADWFGVFRWRAARDPEVARDHPHLDATALDRAMHVAGPGVSLSGFDAVRFIALRLPPTAPAGVLMHLPGIAPLGRAVYGWVARNRKQALACRLGEPTILHRWAASVLILAVLGLAGGGAALNREDWPLTSAPMFANEVEADGARYAFRFLGEPRKGKAVEIPADACGIPELRLKRIFFGRFYGSVDPGYEYGAFPGDTPEAFDARMGDFFGRFADAARERGNLDAAFVRIRLQVVRQAGGRTERFDVGAWDIRRREFRRAR
;
A
#
# COMPACT_ATOMS: atom_id res chain seq x y z
N MET A 1 -13.34 36.76 17.85
CA MET A 1 -12.84 36.33 16.52
C MET A 1 -11.46 35.75 16.73
N ALA A 2 -11.21 34.51 16.33
CA ALA A 2 -9.96 33.82 16.62
C ALA A 2 -8.79 34.38 15.77
N ALA A 3 -7.56 34.24 16.29
CA ALA A 3 -6.36 34.65 15.57
C ALA A 3 -6.25 33.88 14.24
N ARG A 4 -6.20 34.62 13.13
CA ARG A 4 -5.95 34.06 11.81
C ARG A 4 -4.45 34.02 11.56
N TRP A 5 -3.94 32.85 11.17
CA TRP A 5 -2.57 32.72 10.67
C TRP A 5 -2.55 32.97 9.17
N ASP A 6 -1.52 33.65 8.69
CA ASP A 6 -1.37 33.95 7.27
C ASP A 6 -0.46 32.90 6.63
N VAL A 7 -0.97 32.23 5.60
CA VAL A 7 -0.20 31.30 4.78
C VAL A 7 0.34 32.07 3.59
N LEU A 8 1.66 32.23 3.55
CA LEU A 8 2.37 33.02 2.54
C LEU A 8 2.98 32.08 1.50
N PHE A 9 2.58 32.25 0.24
CA PHE A 9 2.93 31.34 -0.85
C PHE A 9 3.40 32.07 -2.12
N ASP A 10 4.09 31.36 -3.01
CA ASP A 10 4.61 31.88 -4.28
C ASP A 10 3.49 31.90 -5.33
N GLY A 11 2.93 33.07 -5.63
CA GLY A 11 1.77 33.24 -6.52
C GLY A 11 2.02 32.87 -7.98
N ASP A 12 3.28 32.91 -8.45
CA ASP A 12 3.66 32.53 -9.81
C ASP A 12 3.87 31.01 -9.95
N CYS A 13 3.64 30.23 -8.89
CA CYS A 13 3.96 28.81 -8.84
C CYS A 13 2.67 27.96 -8.82
N GLY A 14 2.34 27.30 -9.93
CA GLY A 14 1.13 26.46 -10.04
C GLY A 14 1.04 25.32 -9.02
N ILE A 15 2.17 24.87 -8.44
CA ILE A 15 2.18 23.91 -7.32
C ILE A 15 1.73 24.57 -6.02
N CYS A 16 2.13 25.82 -5.79
CA CYS A 16 1.72 26.59 -4.61
C CYS A 16 0.26 27.04 -4.73
N ASP A 17 -0.19 27.43 -5.92
CA ASP A 17 -1.57 27.86 -6.16
C ASP A 17 -2.57 26.69 -6.07
N ALA A 18 -2.28 25.53 -6.66
CA ALA A 18 -3.08 24.31 -6.44
C ALA A 18 -3.09 23.88 -4.96
N GLY A 19 -2.00 24.14 -4.22
CA GLY A 19 -1.91 23.94 -2.78
C GLY A 19 -2.82 24.89 -2.00
N ARG A 20 -2.87 26.17 -2.39
CA ARG A 20 -3.81 27.18 -1.85
C ARG A 20 -5.25 26.76 -2.10
N GLU A 21 -5.64 26.48 -3.35
CA GLU A 21 -7.02 26.11 -3.68
C GLU A 21 -7.51 24.88 -2.91
N PHE A 22 -6.64 23.91 -2.66
CA PHE A 22 -6.95 22.78 -1.79
C PHE A 22 -7.08 23.23 -0.32
N GLY A 23 -6.14 24.03 0.17
CA GLY A 23 -6.11 24.54 1.55
C GLY A 23 -7.32 25.39 1.91
N GLU A 24 -7.74 26.30 1.03
CA GLU A 24 -8.95 27.13 1.17
C GLU A 24 -10.22 26.27 1.27
N ARG A 25 -10.36 25.24 0.42
CA ARG A 25 -11.50 24.30 0.47
C ARG A 25 -11.49 23.38 1.70
N ALA A 26 -10.31 23.13 2.27
CA ALA A 26 -10.14 22.31 3.46
C ALA A 26 -10.21 23.13 4.77
N ASP A 27 -10.18 24.46 4.71
CA ASP A 27 -10.28 25.36 5.88
C ASP A 27 -11.73 25.63 6.30
N TRP A 28 -12.40 24.58 6.74
CA TRP A 28 -13.80 24.62 7.18
C TRP A 28 -14.08 25.60 8.33
N PHE A 29 -13.04 26.03 9.04
CA PHE A 29 -13.14 26.92 10.19
C PHE A 29 -12.59 28.34 9.91
N GLY A 30 -12.10 28.62 8.70
CA GLY A 30 -11.59 29.95 8.30
C GLY A 30 -10.42 30.44 9.14
N VAL A 31 -9.56 29.50 9.55
CA VAL A 31 -8.42 29.65 10.47
C VAL A 31 -7.22 30.31 9.79
N PHE A 32 -7.11 30.19 8.47
CA PHE A 32 -6.02 30.72 7.67
C PHE A 32 -6.47 31.86 6.75
N ARG A 33 -5.54 32.79 6.45
CA ARG A 33 -5.64 33.70 5.32
C ARG A 33 -4.53 33.37 4.34
N TRP A 34 -4.89 32.97 3.14
CA TRP A 34 -3.92 32.65 2.09
C TRP A 34 -3.55 33.93 1.35
N ARG A 35 -2.26 34.30 1.36
CA ARG A 35 -1.76 35.52 0.71
C ARG A 35 -0.53 35.25 -0.15
N ALA A 36 -0.51 35.83 -1.34
CA ALA A 36 0.66 35.75 -2.20
C ALA A 36 1.82 36.54 -1.56
N ALA A 37 3.02 35.96 -1.51
CA ALA A 37 4.18 36.55 -0.85
C ALA A 37 4.62 37.91 -1.41
N ARG A 38 4.19 38.26 -2.64
CA ARG A 38 4.50 39.54 -3.31
C ARG A 38 3.39 40.59 -3.17
N ASP A 39 2.34 40.28 -2.41
CA ASP A 39 1.32 41.24 -2.04
C ASP A 39 1.96 42.36 -1.17
N PRO A 40 1.84 43.65 -1.54
CA PRO A 40 2.34 44.76 -0.74
C PRO A 40 1.85 44.77 0.71
N GLU A 41 0.68 44.18 0.99
CA GLU A 41 0.14 44.08 2.35
C GLU A 41 0.91 43.09 3.23
N VAL A 42 1.45 42.01 2.64
CA VAL A 42 2.23 40.99 3.38
C VAL A 42 3.51 41.58 3.95
N ALA A 43 4.20 42.44 3.20
CA ALA A 43 5.41 43.12 3.67
C ALA A 43 5.13 44.13 4.81
N ARG A 44 3.92 44.70 4.87
CA ARG A 44 3.49 45.59 5.96
C ARG A 44 3.12 44.83 7.22
N ASP A 45 2.41 43.71 7.08
CA ASP A 45 1.93 42.91 8.21
C ASP A 45 3.00 42.01 8.82
N HIS A 46 3.94 41.53 8.00
CA HIS A 46 5.01 40.60 8.40
C HIS A 46 6.41 41.15 8.08
N PRO A 47 6.80 42.32 8.62
CA PRO A 47 8.08 42.98 8.29
C PRO A 47 9.32 42.22 8.78
N HIS A 48 9.13 41.16 9.58
CA HIS A 48 10.17 40.27 10.08
C HIS A 48 10.52 39.12 9.12
N LEU A 49 9.77 38.96 8.01
CA LEU A 49 10.02 37.94 7.02
C LEU A 49 10.86 38.50 5.86
N ASP A 50 12.04 37.93 5.66
CA ASP A 50 12.87 38.24 4.50
C ASP A 50 12.16 37.85 3.20
N ALA A 51 12.05 38.79 2.27
CA ALA A 51 11.55 38.55 0.92
C ALA A 51 12.28 37.40 0.22
N THR A 52 13.60 37.25 0.40
CA THR A 52 14.35 36.13 -0.20
C THR A 52 14.06 34.78 0.48
N ALA A 53 13.54 34.77 1.70
CA ALA A 53 13.08 33.56 2.39
C ALA A 53 11.66 33.17 1.96
N LEU A 54 10.77 34.17 1.80
CA LEU A 54 9.44 33.98 1.19
C LEU A 54 9.54 33.41 -0.23
N ASP A 55 10.53 33.86 -1.01
CA ASP A 55 10.77 33.35 -2.37
C ASP A 55 11.35 31.92 -2.41
N ARG A 56 11.75 31.34 -1.27
CA ARG A 56 12.35 29.99 -1.18
C ARG A 56 11.37 28.91 -0.74
N ALA A 57 10.40 29.22 0.11
CA ALA A 57 9.47 28.25 0.69
C ALA A 57 8.10 28.89 0.99
N MET A 58 7.09 28.06 1.24
CA MET A 58 5.83 28.50 1.86
C MET A 58 6.06 28.79 3.35
N HIS A 59 5.41 29.82 3.88
CA HIS A 59 5.48 30.20 5.29
C HIS A 59 4.09 30.25 5.93
N VAL A 60 4.06 30.12 7.26
CA VAL A 60 2.90 30.41 8.10
C VAL A 60 3.34 31.42 9.16
N ALA A 61 2.67 32.57 9.20
CA ALA A 61 3.00 33.66 10.10
C ALA A 61 1.77 34.15 10.89
N GLY A 62 1.95 34.55 12.14
CA GLY A 62 0.89 35.07 12.99
C GLY A 62 1.30 35.13 14.46
N PRO A 63 0.36 35.31 15.41
CA PRO A 63 0.68 35.52 16.82
C PRO A 63 1.54 34.39 17.41
N GLY A 64 2.80 34.69 17.70
CA GLY A 64 3.78 33.73 18.25
C GLY A 64 4.22 32.60 17.30
N VAL A 65 3.86 32.64 16.03
CA VAL A 65 4.15 31.58 15.05
C VAL A 65 4.81 32.18 13.81
N SER A 66 6.01 31.70 13.50
CA SER A 66 6.68 31.92 12.22
C SER A 66 7.34 30.60 11.82
N LEU A 67 6.74 29.90 10.86
CA LEU A 67 7.17 28.58 10.40
C LEU A 67 7.33 28.58 8.89
N SER A 68 8.25 27.76 8.38
CA SER A 68 8.54 27.67 6.95
C SER A 68 8.64 26.22 6.46
N GLY A 69 8.46 26.06 5.16
CA GLY A 69 8.65 24.81 4.44
C GLY A 69 7.85 23.63 5.00
N PHE A 70 8.51 22.51 5.26
CA PHE A 70 7.84 21.31 5.77
C PHE A 70 7.15 21.53 7.12
N ASP A 71 7.72 22.35 8.00
CA ASP A 71 7.14 22.62 9.32
C ASP A 71 5.93 23.57 9.23
N ALA A 72 5.89 24.46 8.22
CA ALA A 72 4.67 25.18 7.83
C ALA A 72 3.58 24.23 7.31
N VAL A 73 3.93 23.28 6.42
CA VAL A 73 2.97 22.27 5.91
C VAL A 73 2.39 21.45 7.06
N ARG A 74 3.21 20.99 8.01
CA ARG A 74 2.76 20.27 9.23
C ARG A 74 1.78 21.08 10.06
N PHE A 75 2.07 22.36 10.26
CA PHE A 75 1.24 23.27 11.06
C PHE A 75 -0.14 23.48 10.44
N ILE A 76 -0.19 23.66 9.11
CA ILE A 76 -1.43 23.76 8.32
C ILE A 76 -2.18 22.42 8.38
N ALA A 77 -1.50 21.31 8.07
CA ALA A 77 -2.13 20.00 7.95
C ALA A 77 -2.89 19.59 9.22
N LEU A 78 -2.34 19.87 10.41
CA LEU A 78 -2.99 19.63 11.71
C LEU A 78 -4.26 20.46 11.97
N ARG A 79 -4.46 21.58 11.25
CA ARG A 79 -5.52 22.57 11.53
C ARG A 79 -6.65 22.58 10.52
N LEU A 80 -6.47 21.94 9.36
CA LEU A 80 -7.53 21.70 8.39
C LEU A 80 -8.13 20.30 8.66
N PRO A 81 -9.43 20.16 8.96
CA PRO A 81 -10.03 18.87 9.34
C PRO A 81 -9.76 17.72 8.35
N PRO A 82 -9.81 17.91 7.01
CA PRO A 82 -9.52 16.83 6.06
C PRO A 82 -8.09 16.31 6.10
N THR A 83 -7.12 17.12 6.55
CA THR A 83 -5.70 16.73 6.58
C THR A 83 -5.16 16.48 7.99
N ALA A 84 -5.94 16.72 9.03
CA ALA A 84 -5.51 16.57 10.42
C ALA A 84 -4.89 15.19 10.72
N PRO A 85 -5.44 14.05 10.24
CA PRO A 85 -4.81 12.74 10.43
C PRO A 85 -3.42 12.62 9.80
N ALA A 86 -3.23 13.16 8.59
CA ALA A 86 -1.92 13.21 7.95
C ALA A 86 -0.97 14.16 8.72
N GLY A 87 -1.48 15.29 9.20
CA GLY A 87 -0.75 16.21 10.07
C GLY A 87 -0.21 15.55 11.33
N VAL A 88 -1.00 14.71 12.01
CA VAL A 88 -0.57 13.92 13.18
C VAL A 88 0.57 12.96 12.80
N LEU A 89 0.42 12.24 11.69
CA LEU A 89 1.44 11.27 11.25
C LEU A 89 2.76 11.96 10.85
N MET A 90 2.71 13.17 10.29
CA MET A 90 3.91 13.98 10.03
C MET A 90 4.65 14.45 11.30
N HIS A 91 4.12 14.16 12.50
CA HIS A 91 4.81 14.37 13.79
C HIS A 91 5.46 13.10 14.36
N LEU A 92 5.32 11.93 13.71
CA LEU A 92 6.03 10.73 14.12
C LEU A 92 7.56 10.90 14.06
N PRO A 93 8.31 10.26 14.98
CA PRO A 93 9.77 10.31 14.97
C PRO A 93 10.32 9.77 13.64
N GLY A 94 11.36 10.43 13.13
CA GLY A 94 11.97 10.10 11.83
C GLY A 94 11.33 10.74 10.60
N ILE A 95 10.06 11.17 10.65
CA ILE A 95 9.39 11.78 9.48
C ILE A 95 9.82 13.24 9.26
N ALA A 96 10.06 14.02 10.33
CA ALA A 96 10.52 15.41 10.23
C ALA A 96 11.78 15.62 9.36
N PRO A 97 12.91 14.88 9.54
CA PRO A 97 14.09 15.06 8.70
C PRO A 97 13.85 14.64 7.24
N LEU A 98 13.13 13.53 6.99
CA LEU A 98 12.77 13.08 5.64
C LEU A 98 11.90 14.12 4.92
N GLY A 99 10.85 14.60 5.59
CA GLY A 99 9.93 15.59 5.06
C GLY A 99 10.60 16.93 4.74
N ARG A 100 11.52 17.40 5.58
CA ARG A 100 12.35 18.59 5.29
C ARG A 100 13.24 18.37 4.06
N ALA A 101 13.85 17.20 3.91
CA ALA A 101 14.70 16.88 2.76
C ALA A 101 13.89 16.83 1.46
N VAL A 102 12.74 16.13 1.46
CA VAL A 102 11.83 16.03 0.31
C VAL A 102 11.25 17.40 -0.04
N TYR A 103 10.74 18.14 0.94
CA TYR A 103 10.24 19.51 0.73
C TYR A 103 11.31 20.41 0.14
N GLY A 104 12.54 20.39 0.69
CA GLY A 104 13.66 21.18 0.18
C GLY A 104 14.04 20.81 -1.25
N TRP A 105 13.93 19.54 -1.64
CA TRP A 105 14.11 19.11 -3.02
C TRP A 105 12.99 19.64 -3.94
N VAL A 106 11.71 19.51 -3.58
CA VAL A 106 10.59 20.06 -4.36
C VAL A 106 10.72 21.57 -4.50
N ALA A 107 10.97 22.28 -3.38
CA ALA A 107 11.06 23.73 -3.35
C ALA A 107 12.17 24.29 -4.24
N ARG A 108 13.31 23.60 -4.36
CA ARG A 108 14.42 23.96 -5.27
C ARG A 108 14.07 23.70 -6.74
N ASN A 109 13.39 22.59 -7.05
CA ASN A 109 13.10 22.19 -8.43
C ASN A 109 11.82 22.82 -9.01
N ARG A 110 10.95 23.42 -8.18
CA ARG A 110 9.63 23.93 -8.60
C ARG A 110 9.66 24.92 -9.78
N LYS A 111 10.67 25.80 -9.86
CA LYS A 111 10.81 26.80 -10.95
C LYS A 111 11.29 26.17 -12.28
N GLN A 112 11.76 24.92 -12.26
CA GLN A 112 12.20 24.15 -13.44
C GLN A 112 11.19 23.08 -13.87
N ALA A 113 10.26 22.69 -12.99
CA ALA A 113 9.25 21.68 -13.29
C ALA A 113 8.26 22.17 -14.35
N LEU A 114 8.05 21.36 -15.40
CA LEU A 114 7.13 21.67 -16.52
C LEU A 114 5.70 21.99 -16.03
N ALA A 115 5.27 21.33 -14.94
CA ALA A 115 4.01 21.60 -14.21
C ALA A 115 3.80 23.08 -13.86
N CYS A 116 4.87 23.73 -13.40
CA CYS A 116 4.83 25.11 -12.91
C CYS A 116 4.60 26.10 -14.07
N ARG A 117 5.09 25.76 -15.28
CA ARG A 117 4.93 26.57 -16.49
C ARG A 117 3.60 26.38 -17.22
N LEU A 118 2.84 25.33 -16.91
CA LEU A 118 1.59 25.00 -17.61
C LEU A 118 0.33 25.30 -16.79
N GLY A 119 0.46 25.78 -15.56
CA GLY A 119 -0.68 26.05 -14.66
C GLY A 119 -1.41 24.79 -14.16
N GLU A 120 -1.21 23.64 -14.79
CA GLU A 120 -1.81 22.38 -14.37
C GLU A 120 -0.92 21.61 -13.38
N PRO A 121 -1.47 21.13 -12.25
CA PRO A 121 -0.75 20.26 -11.34
C PRO A 121 -0.50 18.92 -12.05
N THR A 122 0.74 18.68 -12.49
CA THR A 122 1.10 17.42 -13.13
C THR A 122 0.68 16.24 -12.27
N ILE A 123 0.33 15.15 -12.95
CA ILE A 123 -0.20 13.94 -12.32
C ILE A 123 0.65 13.49 -11.12
N LEU A 124 1.97 13.68 -11.18
CA LEU A 124 2.95 13.41 -10.12
C LEU A 124 2.69 14.17 -8.79
N HIS A 125 2.15 15.38 -8.82
CA HIS A 125 1.81 16.16 -7.62
C HIS A 125 0.47 15.73 -7.01
N ARG A 126 -0.51 15.39 -7.85
CA ARG A 126 -1.72 14.68 -7.39
C ARG A 126 -1.32 13.36 -6.74
N TRP A 127 -0.42 12.60 -7.36
CA TRP A 127 0.17 11.40 -6.76
C TRP A 127 0.98 11.69 -5.50
N ALA A 128 1.68 12.81 -5.31
CA ALA A 128 2.43 13.04 -4.07
C ALA A 128 1.50 13.16 -2.84
N ALA A 129 0.43 13.95 -2.94
CA ALA A 129 -0.57 14.05 -1.88
C ALA A 129 -1.40 12.76 -1.76
N SER A 130 -1.84 12.17 -2.88
CA SER A 130 -2.57 10.91 -2.87
C SER A 130 -1.73 9.71 -2.43
N VAL A 131 -0.42 9.66 -2.65
CA VAL A 131 0.47 8.59 -2.17
C VAL A 131 0.74 8.77 -0.69
N LEU A 132 0.85 9.99 -0.17
CA LEU A 132 0.92 10.19 1.29
C LEU A 132 -0.42 9.78 1.94
N ILE A 133 -1.55 10.21 1.38
CA ILE A 133 -2.90 9.87 1.89
C ILE A 133 -3.23 8.38 1.70
N LEU A 134 -2.83 7.74 0.60
CA LEU A 134 -3.00 6.30 0.37
C LEU A 134 -1.95 5.45 1.10
N ALA A 135 -0.78 5.99 1.44
CA ALA A 135 0.12 5.33 2.39
C ALA A 135 -0.49 5.37 3.79
N VAL A 136 -1.04 6.51 4.22
CA VAL A 136 -1.72 6.68 5.51
C VAL A 136 -3.00 5.84 5.61
N LEU A 137 -3.89 5.92 4.64
CA LEU A 137 -5.14 5.15 4.60
C LEU A 137 -4.90 3.68 4.20
N GLY A 138 -3.84 3.36 3.46
CA GLY A 138 -3.41 1.99 3.20
C GLY A 138 -2.79 1.33 4.45
N LEU A 139 -2.06 2.09 5.26
CA LEU A 139 -1.54 1.67 6.58
C LEU A 139 -2.59 1.70 7.70
N ALA A 140 -3.84 2.09 7.42
CA ALA A 140 -4.93 2.08 8.41
C ALA A 140 -6.10 1.17 7.99
N GLY A 141 -6.53 1.24 6.73
CA GLY A 141 -7.58 0.38 6.16
C GLY A 141 -7.08 -0.98 5.69
N GLY A 142 -5.76 -1.12 5.41
CA GLY A 142 -5.15 -2.33 4.84
C GLY A 142 -5.21 -3.59 5.70
N GLY A 143 -5.67 -3.50 6.95
CA GLY A 143 -5.99 -4.67 7.78
C GLY A 143 -7.28 -4.55 8.58
N ALA A 144 -8.07 -3.50 8.35
CA ALA A 144 -9.51 -3.56 8.62
C ALA A 144 -10.25 -4.31 7.49
N ALA A 145 -9.69 -4.28 6.27
CA ALA A 145 -10.24 -4.94 5.08
C ALA A 145 -9.24 -5.95 4.45
N LEU A 146 -8.50 -6.71 5.29
CA LEU A 146 -7.79 -7.94 4.90
C LEU A 146 -7.87 -9.10 5.95
N ASN A 147 -8.79 -9.05 6.93
CA ASN A 147 -9.05 -9.97 8.08
C ASN A 147 -8.03 -11.12 8.32
N ARG A 148 -6.93 -10.76 8.96
CA ARG A 148 -5.72 -11.55 9.19
C ARG A 148 -4.91 -10.79 10.31
N GLU A 149 -3.94 -11.36 11.06
CA GLU A 149 -3.29 -10.66 12.21
C GLU A 149 -1.73 -10.80 12.40
N ASP A 150 -0.93 -9.69 12.37
CA ASP A 150 0.52 -9.47 12.66
C ASP A 150 0.97 -7.97 12.54
N TRP A 151 2.07 -7.58 13.21
CA TRP A 151 2.57 -6.23 13.56
C TRP A 151 3.40 -5.50 12.44
N PRO A 152 3.51 -4.13 12.35
CA PRO A 152 3.18 -3.11 13.36
C PRO A 152 1.96 -2.20 13.13
N LEU A 153 1.34 -2.15 11.94
CA LEU A 153 0.42 -1.05 11.60
C LEU A 153 -0.99 -1.45 11.14
N THR A 154 -1.18 -2.62 10.56
CA THR A 154 -2.51 -3.24 10.42
C THR A 154 -2.34 -4.73 10.49
N SER A 155 -3.27 -5.45 11.09
CA SER A 155 -2.99 -6.81 11.46
C SER A 155 -2.92 -7.79 10.25
N ALA A 156 -3.38 -7.54 9.03
CA ALA A 156 -3.54 -8.61 8.01
C ALA A 156 -2.34 -9.47 7.44
N PRO A 157 -1.82 -10.52 8.14
CA PRO A 157 -1.64 -11.85 7.53
C PRO A 157 -1.79 -13.14 8.44
N MET A 158 -2.99 -13.61 8.89
CA MET A 158 -3.31 -15.01 9.31
C MET A 158 -2.91 -16.12 8.30
N PHE A 159 -3.76 -16.79 7.49
CA PHE A 159 -3.42 -17.89 6.50
C PHE A 159 -1.92 -18.09 6.11
N ALA A 160 -1.16 -18.65 7.05
CA ALA A 160 0.30 -18.75 7.21
C ALA A 160 0.52 -18.95 8.74
N ASN A 161 -0.10 -18.06 9.50
CA ASN A 161 -0.35 -18.03 10.94
C ASN A 161 -1.86 -17.90 11.18
N GLU A 162 -2.70 -18.85 10.72
CA GLU A 162 -4.01 -18.99 11.37
C GLU A 162 -3.73 -19.66 12.71
N VAL A 163 -3.46 -18.81 13.71
CA VAL A 163 -3.07 -19.23 15.05
C VAL A 163 -4.32 -19.69 15.76
N GLU A 164 -4.66 -20.96 15.55
CA GLU A 164 -5.58 -21.68 16.42
C GLU A 164 -5.16 -21.49 17.89
N ALA A 165 -6.09 -21.68 18.83
CA ALA A 165 -5.85 -21.45 20.25
C ALA A 165 -4.66 -22.25 20.85
N ASP A 166 -4.15 -23.27 20.15
CA ASP A 166 -2.95 -24.06 20.51
C ASP A 166 -1.63 -23.54 19.92
N GLY A 167 -1.65 -22.45 19.15
CA GLY A 167 -0.47 -21.85 18.52
C GLY A 167 -0.16 -22.34 17.10
N ALA A 168 -1.07 -23.05 16.42
CA ALA A 168 -0.83 -23.63 15.10
C ALA A 168 -0.40 -22.61 14.02
N ARG A 169 0.38 -23.08 13.05
CA ARG A 169 0.75 -22.35 11.83
C ARG A 169 0.57 -23.25 10.61
N TYR A 170 0.15 -22.69 9.49
CA TYR A 170 -0.27 -23.43 8.31
C TYR A 170 0.50 -22.97 7.06
N ALA A 171 1.33 -23.85 6.50
CA ALA A 171 2.08 -23.60 5.26
C ALA A 171 1.56 -24.48 4.12
N PHE A 172 1.69 -23.98 2.87
CA PHE A 172 1.25 -24.68 1.66
C PHE A 172 2.47 -24.98 0.80
N ARG A 173 2.53 -26.19 0.24
CA ARG A 173 3.63 -26.67 -0.61
C ARG A 173 3.09 -27.26 -1.90
N PHE A 174 3.75 -26.95 -3.01
CA PHE A 174 3.53 -27.59 -4.30
C PHE A 174 4.61 -28.65 -4.49
N LEU A 175 4.23 -29.92 -4.45
CA LEU A 175 5.16 -31.04 -4.55
C LEU A 175 5.08 -31.65 -5.94
N GLY A 176 6.10 -31.45 -6.76
CA GLY A 176 6.25 -32.13 -8.03
C GLY A 176 6.59 -33.59 -7.81
N GLU A 177 5.82 -34.50 -8.39
CA GLU A 177 6.06 -35.95 -8.30
C GLU A 177 6.62 -36.48 -9.63
N PRO A 178 7.90 -36.88 -9.68
CA PRO A 178 8.48 -37.51 -10.86
C PRO A 178 8.03 -38.97 -11.00
N ARG A 179 8.02 -39.49 -12.24
CA ARG A 179 7.68 -40.89 -12.55
C ARG A 179 8.55 -41.91 -11.80
N LYS A 180 9.77 -41.53 -11.43
CA LYS A 180 10.68 -42.27 -10.55
C LYS A 180 11.41 -41.26 -9.67
N GLY A 181 11.47 -41.50 -8.36
CA GLY A 181 12.15 -40.63 -7.40
C GLY A 181 11.26 -40.23 -6.23
N LYS A 182 11.74 -39.29 -5.41
CA LYS A 182 10.95 -38.66 -4.35
C LYS A 182 10.25 -37.41 -4.91
N ALA A 183 9.12 -37.04 -4.31
CA ALA A 183 8.50 -35.74 -4.60
C ALA A 183 9.45 -34.60 -4.18
N VAL A 184 9.53 -33.56 -5.00
CA VAL A 184 10.38 -32.38 -4.81
C VAL A 184 9.48 -31.16 -4.68
N GLU A 185 9.81 -30.24 -3.77
CA GLU A 185 9.09 -28.98 -3.62
C GLU A 185 9.39 -28.07 -4.81
N ILE A 186 8.36 -27.75 -5.59
CA ILE A 186 8.41 -26.75 -6.64
C ILE A 186 8.29 -25.39 -5.94
N PRO A 187 9.30 -24.52 -6.02
CA PRO A 187 9.29 -23.26 -5.29
C PRO A 187 8.19 -22.35 -5.83
N ALA A 188 7.63 -21.51 -4.95
CA ALA A 188 6.49 -20.66 -5.29
C ALA A 188 6.81 -19.57 -6.33
N ASP A 189 8.08 -19.36 -6.65
CA ASP A 189 8.55 -18.47 -7.73
C ASP A 189 8.91 -19.20 -9.03
N ALA A 190 8.69 -20.52 -9.12
CA ALA A 190 8.93 -21.32 -10.34
C ALA A 190 8.21 -20.78 -11.59
N CYS A 191 7.11 -20.05 -11.42
CA CYS A 191 6.37 -19.37 -12.50
C CYS A 191 6.92 -17.99 -12.87
N GLY A 192 8.03 -17.54 -12.27
CA GLY A 192 8.64 -16.23 -12.46
C GLY A 192 7.88 -15.06 -11.83
N ILE A 193 7.11 -15.33 -10.77
CA ILE A 193 6.43 -14.32 -9.95
C ILE A 193 6.83 -14.49 -8.48
N PRO A 194 6.97 -13.42 -7.69
CA PRO A 194 7.33 -13.56 -6.27
C PRO A 194 6.32 -14.43 -5.51
N GLU A 195 6.80 -15.24 -4.56
CA GLU A 195 5.99 -16.15 -3.75
C GLU A 195 4.73 -15.50 -3.16
N LEU A 196 4.88 -14.30 -2.57
CA LEU A 196 3.77 -13.55 -1.99
C LEU A 196 2.68 -13.21 -3.02
N ARG A 197 3.08 -12.96 -4.28
CA ARG A 197 2.16 -12.70 -5.39
C ARG A 197 1.47 -13.98 -5.87
N LEU A 198 2.19 -15.10 -5.96
CA LEU A 198 1.57 -16.39 -6.27
C LEU A 198 0.53 -16.76 -5.21
N LYS A 199 0.89 -16.69 -3.92
CA LYS A 199 -0.02 -17.01 -2.80
C LYS A 199 -1.28 -16.14 -2.83
N ARG A 200 -1.15 -14.82 -3.04
CA ARG A 200 -2.31 -13.92 -3.18
C ARG A 200 -3.24 -14.31 -4.34
N ILE A 201 -2.68 -14.66 -5.50
CA ILE A 201 -3.48 -15.11 -6.66
C ILE A 201 -4.16 -16.46 -6.36
N PHE A 202 -3.43 -17.40 -5.75
CA PHE A 202 -3.93 -18.73 -5.41
C PHE A 202 -5.13 -18.66 -4.45
N PHE A 203 -4.99 -17.99 -3.31
CA PHE A 203 -6.06 -17.87 -2.32
C PHE A 203 -7.23 -17.01 -2.83
N GLY A 204 -6.95 -15.85 -3.41
CA GLY A 204 -8.01 -14.93 -3.83
C GLY A 204 -8.83 -15.34 -5.06
N ARG A 205 -8.35 -16.30 -5.88
CA ARG A 205 -9.00 -16.67 -7.15
C ARG A 205 -9.31 -18.15 -7.33
N PHE A 206 -8.64 -19.05 -6.60
CA PHE A 206 -8.77 -20.49 -6.84
C PHE A 206 -9.19 -21.25 -5.57
N TYR A 207 -8.50 -21.03 -4.45
CA TYR A 207 -8.67 -21.79 -3.21
C TYR A 207 -9.61 -21.17 -2.15
N GLY A 208 -10.08 -19.93 -2.35
CA GLY A 208 -10.86 -19.13 -1.38
C GLY A 208 -12.05 -19.83 -0.69
N SER A 209 -12.55 -19.19 0.37
CA SER A 209 -13.54 -19.78 1.29
C SER A 209 -14.90 -20.04 0.64
N VAL A 210 -15.68 -20.99 1.20
CA VAL A 210 -17.10 -21.18 0.86
C VAL A 210 -18.05 -20.38 1.76
N ASP A 211 -17.52 -19.78 2.84
CA ASP A 211 -18.28 -18.95 3.77
C ASP A 211 -18.65 -17.61 3.10
N PRO A 212 -19.95 -17.27 2.96
CA PRO A 212 -20.40 -16.00 2.40
C PRO A 212 -20.00 -14.78 3.24
N GLY A 213 -19.65 -14.96 4.52
CA GLY A 213 -19.08 -13.92 5.37
C GLY A 213 -17.57 -13.69 5.15
N TYR A 214 -16.91 -14.49 4.31
CA TYR A 214 -15.47 -14.39 4.12
C TYR A 214 -15.07 -13.25 3.17
N GLU A 215 -14.38 -12.27 3.72
CA GLU A 215 -14.11 -11.00 3.05
C GLU A 215 -13.10 -11.08 1.89
N TYR A 216 -12.30 -12.17 1.75
CA TYR A 216 -11.26 -12.31 0.70
C TYR A 216 -11.48 -13.49 -0.22
N GLY A 217 -12.52 -13.37 -1.04
CA GLY A 217 -12.87 -14.35 -2.04
C GLY A 217 -13.72 -15.47 -1.44
N ALA A 218 -15.04 -15.28 -1.54
CA ALA A 218 -16.03 -16.29 -1.21
C ALA A 218 -16.52 -16.98 -2.51
N PHE A 219 -16.62 -18.31 -2.48
CA PHE A 219 -17.35 -19.15 -3.42
C PHE A 219 -18.60 -19.70 -2.70
N PRO A 220 -19.62 -18.85 -2.42
CA PRO A 220 -20.81 -19.30 -1.70
C PRO A 220 -21.55 -20.37 -2.50
N GLY A 221 -21.79 -21.53 -1.88
CA GLY A 221 -22.44 -22.66 -2.54
C GLY A 221 -21.55 -23.44 -3.51
N ASP A 222 -20.22 -23.34 -3.40
CA ASP A 222 -19.27 -24.09 -4.22
C ASP A 222 -19.48 -25.60 -4.13
N THR A 223 -19.37 -26.30 -5.27
CA THR A 223 -19.48 -27.77 -5.29
C THR A 223 -18.08 -28.42 -5.32
N PRO A 224 -17.97 -29.66 -4.81
CA PRO A 224 -16.80 -30.52 -4.99
C PRO A 224 -16.16 -30.46 -6.39
N GLU A 225 -16.98 -30.50 -7.45
CA GLU A 225 -16.57 -30.50 -8.85
C GLU A 225 -16.14 -29.11 -9.34
N ALA A 226 -16.83 -28.06 -8.89
CA ALA A 226 -16.47 -26.67 -9.19
C ALA A 226 -15.12 -26.28 -8.56
N PHE A 227 -14.85 -26.76 -7.33
CA PHE A 227 -13.53 -26.68 -6.72
C PHE A 227 -12.47 -27.42 -7.55
N ASP A 228 -12.70 -28.68 -7.91
CA ASP A 228 -11.75 -29.47 -8.72
C ASP A 228 -11.45 -28.80 -10.07
N ALA A 229 -12.46 -28.21 -10.72
CA ALA A 229 -12.31 -27.46 -11.96
C ALA A 229 -11.45 -26.18 -11.79
N ARG A 230 -11.68 -25.37 -10.74
CA ARG A 230 -10.84 -24.19 -10.45
C ARG A 230 -9.40 -24.58 -10.12
N MET A 231 -9.22 -25.60 -9.30
CA MET A 231 -7.90 -26.11 -8.94
C MET A 231 -7.18 -26.66 -10.18
N GLY A 232 -7.91 -27.27 -11.12
CA GLY A 232 -7.40 -27.66 -12.42
C GLY A 232 -6.94 -26.49 -13.28
N ASP A 233 -7.73 -25.41 -13.37
CA ASP A 233 -7.32 -24.19 -14.10
C ASP A 233 -6.06 -23.55 -13.49
N PHE A 234 -5.95 -23.50 -12.15
CA PHE A 234 -4.72 -23.06 -11.48
C PHE A 234 -3.53 -23.95 -11.83
N PHE A 235 -3.63 -25.26 -11.58
CA PHE A 235 -2.50 -26.16 -11.73
C PHE A 235 -2.08 -26.39 -13.17
N GLY A 236 -3.01 -26.29 -14.13
CA GLY A 236 -2.67 -26.26 -15.55
C GLY A 236 -1.77 -25.07 -15.87
N ARG A 237 -2.19 -23.84 -15.52
CA ARG A 237 -1.40 -22.62 -15.76
C ARG A 237 -0.06 -22.64 -15.00
N PHE A 238 -0.06 -23.12 -13.76
CA PHE A 238 1.16 -23.25 -12.95
C PHE A 238 2.14 -24.26 -13.56
N ALA A 239 1.65 -25.43 -14.00
CA ALA A 239 2.49 -26.44 -14.65
C ALA A 239 3.05 -25.96 -15.99
N ASP A 240 2.21 -25.31 -16.81
CA ASP A 240 2.62 -24.76 -18.10
C ASP A 240 3.71 -23.67 -17.91
N ALA A 241 3.49 -22.70 -17.02
CA ALA A 241 4.44 -21.62 -16.74
C ALA A 241 5.74 -22.10 -16.05
N ALA A 242 5.67 -23.09 -15.15
CA ALA A 242 6.86 -23.69 -14.55
C ALA A 242 7.68 -24.48 -15.59
N ARG A 243 7.01 -25.16 -16.53
CA ARG A 243 7.66 -25.91 -17.61
C ARG A 243 8.32 -24.99 -18.64
N GLU A 244 7.66 -23.91 -19.06
CA GLU A 244 8.24 -22.90 -19.96
C GLU A 244 9.55 -22.30 -19.42
N ARG A 245 9.69 -22.26 -18.09
CA ARG A 245 10.88 -21.72 -17.39
C ARG A 245 11.91 -22.78 -17.01
N GLY A 246 11.70 -24.04 -17.37
CA GLY A 246 12.60 -25.16 -17.03
C GLY A 246 12.53 -25.62 -15.56
N ASN A 247 11.58 -25.09 -14.76
CA ASN A 247 11.39 -25.46 -13.36
C ASN A 247 10.51 -26.71 -13.17
N LEU A 248 9.97 -27.26 -14.26
CA LEU A 248 9.21 -28.51 -14.29
C LEU A 248 9.64 -29.32 -15.53
N ASP A 249 10.39 -30.41 -15.33
CA ASP A 249 10.83 -31.29 -16.40
C ASP A 249 9.72 -32.26 -16.89
N ALA A 250 10.02 -33.03 -17.94
CA ALA A 250 9.12 -34.02 -18.52
C ALA A 250 9.01 -35.35 -17.74
N ALA A 251 9.79 -35.54 -16.68
CA ALA A 251 9.70 -36.68 -15.78
C ALA A 251 8.64 -36.49 -14.70
N PHE A 252 8.28 -35.24 -14.35
CA PHE A 252 7.13 -34.95 -13.50
C PHE A 252 5.81 -35.46 -14.12
N VAL A 253 5.05 -36.21 -13.34
CA VAL A 253 3.74 -36.75 -13.72
C VAL A 253 2.59 -36.06 -12.97
N ARG A 254 2.85 -35.54 -11.77
CA ARG A 254 1.85 -34.85 -10.95
C ARG A 254 2.43 -33.64 -10.22
N ILE A 255 1.54 -32.72 -9.84
CA ILE A 255 1.81 -31.67 -8.86
C ILE A 255 0.80 -31.85 -7.73
N ARG A 256 1.28 -32.20 -6.54
CA ARG A 256 0.47 -32.37 -5.33
C ARG A 256 0.45 -31.10 -4.50
N LEU A 257 -0.73 -30.72 -4.02
CA LEU A 257 -0.92 -29.67 -3.03
C LEU A 257 -0.90 -30.29 -1.64
N GLN A 258 0.01 -29.81 -0.78
CA GLN A 258 0.11 -30.23 0.61
C GLN A 258 -0.01 -29.03 1.55
N VAL A 259 -0.83 -29.16 2.59
CA VAL A 259 -0.87 -28.27 3.74
C VAL A 259 -0.02 -28.88 4.85
N VAL A 260 0.75 -28.04 5.53
CA VAL A 260 1.64 -28.41 6.65
C VAL A 260 1.22 -27.59 7.86
N ARG A 261 0.70 -28.26 8.89
CA ARG A 261 0.33 -27.66 10.18
C ARG A 261 1.50 -27.81 11.14
N GLN A 262 1.85 -26.75 11.85
CA GLN A 262 2.93 -26.72 12.83
C GLN A 262 2.41 -26.17 14.16
N ALA A 263 2.28 -27.02 15.18
CA ALA A 263 1.75 -26.65 16.50
C ALA A 263 2.55 -27.37 17.60
N GLY A 264 2.96 -26.65 18.65
CA GLY A 264 3.67 -27.24 19.80
C GLY A 264 4.92 -28.08 19.45
N GLY A 265 5.64 -27.74 18.37
CA GLY A 265 6.78 -28.51 17.86
C GLY A 265 6.44 -29.76 17.04
N ARG A 266 5.15 -30.11 16.91
CA ARG A 266 4.67 -31.17 16.00
C ARG A 266 4.45 -30.60 14.60
N THR A 267 4.64 -31.43 13.58
CA THR A 267 4.38 -31.09 12.18
C THR A 267 3.47 -32.15 11.57
N GLU A 268 2.26 -31.75 11.22
CA GLU A 268 1.27 -32.58 10.55
C GLU A 268 1.20 -32.19 9.07
N ARG A 269 0.85 -33.15 8.19
CA ARG A 269 0.83 -32.94 6.74
C ARG A 269 -0.47 -33.50 6.17
N PHE A 270 -1.20 -32.64 5.47
CA PHE A 270 -2.49 -32.95 4.86
C PHE A 270 -2.34 -32.78 3.36
N ASP A 271 -2.57 -33.83 2.59
CA ASP A 271 -2.61 -33.74 1.14
C ASP A 271 -4.01 -33.26 0.74
N VAL A 272 -4.08 -32.16 -0.02
CA VAL A 272 -5.36 -31.57 -0.47
C VAL A 272 -5.84 -32.22 -1.76
N GLY A 273 -4.89 -32.56 -2.63
CA GLY A 273 -5.14 -33.16 -3.93
C GLY A 273 -3.93 -33.08 -4.86
N ALA A 274 -4.06 -33.64 -6.06
CA ALA A 274 -3.01 -33.63 -7.06
C ALA A 274 -3.55 -33.33 -8.46
N TRP A 275 -2.81 -32.51 -9.19
CA TRP A 275 -2.93 -32.30 -10.63
C TRP A 275 -2.18 -33.40 -11.38
N ASP A 276 -2.84 -34.07 -12.31
CA ASP A 276 -2.21 -34.99 -13.25
C ASP A 276 -1.82 -34.23 -14.53
N ILE A 277 -0.51 -34.08 -14.76
CA ILE A 277 0.05 -33.25 -15.84
C ILE A 277 -0.37 -33.78 -17.23
N ARG A 278 -0.61 -35.09 -17.35
CA ARG A 278 -0.99 -35.73 -18.63
C ARG A 278 -2.49 -35.66 -18.88
N ARG A 279 -3.29 -35.89 -17.85
CA ARG A 279 -4.76 -35.85 -17.95
C ARG A 279 -5.32 -34.42 -17.95
N ARG A 280 -4.52 -33.45 -17.50
CA ARG A 280 -4.94 -32.06 -17.22
C ARG A 280 -6.20 -32.03 -16.34
N GLU A 281 -6.16 -32.81 -15.27
CA GLU A 281 -7.24 -33.01 -14.31
C GLU A 281 -6.70 -32.86 -12.89
N PHE A 282 -7.37 -32.07 -12.05
CA PHE A 282 -7.10 -32.03 -10.61
C PHE A 282 -8.03 -33.01 -9.90
N ARG A 283 -7.50 -33.74 -8.93
CA ARG A 283 -8.28 -34.63 -8.06
C ARG A 283 -7.93 -34.35 -6.61
N ARG A 284 -8.92 -33.96 -5.81
CA ARG A 284 -8.80 -33.92 -4.34
C ARG A 284 -8.32 -35.26 -3.76
N ALA A 285 -7.66 -35.17 -2.61
CA ALA A 285 -7.46 -36.33 -1.74
C ALA A 285 -8.80 -36.84 -1.20
N ARG A 286 -8.81 -38.10 -0.75
CA ARG A 286 -9.94 -38.73 -0.06
C ARG A 286 -9.68 -38.76 1.44
#